data_AF-A0AAE0IQU9-F1
#
_entry.id   AF-A0AAE0IQU9-F1
#
_cell.length_a   1.000
_cell.length_b   1.000
_cell.length_c   1.000
_cell.angle_alpha   90.00
_cell.angle_beta   90.00
_cell.angle_gamma   90.00
#
_symmetry.space_group_name_H-M   'P 1'
#
loop_
_entity.id
_entity.type
_entity.pdbx_description
1 polymer ?
#
loop_
_entity_poly.entity_id
_entity_poly.type
_entity_poly.pdbx_seq_one_letter_code
_entity_poly.pdbx_strand_id
1 'polypeptide(L)'
;MADISDAVIGPLVFPIAEGPSDQAQGSSATIFVHVPVTARSTNDAADDDEEAALESNPQLIAADSTTITMASIARSVLPTQATAASRLSAVAARPIVNNAVRTTAFHTTSRRDLLPPLPQRVDGTVNDPAPIPPTSPSHGSYHWTFDRLLAGALVPLTVAPFAAGSLNPTMDAVLCAAILIHSHTGFQNIIIDYVPQKRMPRTRKAFMWGLNAATAVVGLALYEFETTDVGLTETVKRIWTA
;
A
#
# COMPACT_ATOMS: atom_id res chain seq x y z
N MET A 1 1.26 -14.87 55.58
CA MET A 1 1.32 -13.48 55.09
C MET A 1 2.74 -13.26 54.61
N ALA A 2 2.99 -13.51 53.33
CA ALA A 2 4.28 -13.25 52.67
C ALA A 2 3.95 -12.81 51.23
N ASP A 3 4.50 -11.64 50.88
CA ASP A 3 4.28 -10.88 49.66
C ASP A 3 4.63 -11.66 48.38
N ILE A 4 3.74 -11.55 47.39
CA ILE A 4 3.98 -11.96 46.00
C ILE A 4 3.81 -10.70 45.15
N SER A 5 4.84 -9.88 45.12
CA SER A 5 4.93 -8.71 44.26
C SER A 5 6.36 -8.61 43.77
N ASP A 6 6.70 -9.46 42.78
CA ASP A 6 7.74 -9.21 41.77
C ASP A 6 7.90 -10.43 40.83
N ALA A 7 6.83 -10.77 40.10
CA ALA A 7 6.90 -11.66 38.95
C ALA A 7 6.69 -10.85 37.66
N VAL A 8 7.78 -10.22 37.20
CA VAL A 8 7.88 -9.64 35.85
C VAL A 8 7.97 -10.80 34.85
N ILE A 9 6.84 -11.13 34.22
CA ILE A 9 6.78 -12.14 33.14
C ILE A 9 7.20 -11.47 31.83
N GLY A 10 8.45 -11.69 31.43
CA GLY A 10 8.95 -11.37 30.08
C GLY A 10 8.39 -12.32 29.02
N PRO A 11 8.41 -11.95 27.72
CA PRO A 11 7.84 -12.77 26.66
C PRO A 11 8.67 -14.05 26.45
N LEU A 12 7.98 -15.18 26.42
CA LEU A 12 8.55 -16.50 26.11
C LEU A 12 9.06 -16.53 24.66
N VAL A 13 10.38 -16.50 24.50
CA VAL A 13 11.08 -16.80 23.25
C VAL A 13 11.30 -18.31 23.21
N PHE A 14 10.71 -18.98 22.23
CA PHE A 14 11.00 -20.40 21.94
C PHE A 14 12.36 -20.51 21.23
N PRO A 15 13.28 -21.39 21.66
CA PRO A 15 14.54 -21.62 20.96
C PRO A 15 14.29 -22.49 19.72
N ILE A 16 14.62 -21.98 18.54
CA ILE A 16 14.73 -22.80 17.32
C ILE A 16 16.14 -23.40 17.33
N ALA A 17 16.20 -24.73 17.35
CA ALA A 17 17.45 -25.48 17.26
C ALA A 17 18.12 -25.25 15.90
N GLU A 18 19.37 -24.80 15.91
CA GLU A 18 20.25 -24.81 14.74
C GLU A 18 20.83 -26.22 14.55
N GLY A 19 20.77 -26.71 13.31
CA GLY A 19 21.40 -27.94 12.81
C GLY A 19 21.70 -27.78 11.31
N PRO A 20 22.68 -28.52 10.76
CA PRO A 20 23.84 -27.92 10.12
C PRO A 20 23.65 -27.60 8.63
N SER A 21 24.44 -26.62 8.18
CA SER A 21 24.73 -26.27 6.81
C SER A 21 25.10 -27.49 5.96
N ASP A 22 24.40 -27.71 4.85
CA ASP A 22 25.01 -28.32 3.69
C ASP A 22 24.41 -27.83 2.37
N GLN A 23 25.34 -27.63 1.43
CA GLN A 23 25.17 -27.26 0.04
C GLN A 23 24.32 -28.29 -0.71
N ALA A 24 23.24 -27.86 -1.36
CA ALA A 24 22.64 -28.65 -2.44
C ALA A 24 21.94 -27.74 -3.46
N GLN A 25 22.64 -27.59 -4.58
CA GLN A 25 22.21 -27.03 -5.84
C GLN A 25 20.97 -27.79 -6.36
N GLY A 26 19.84 -27.10 -6.47
CA GLY A 26 18.55 -27.68 -6.88
C GLY A 26 17.87 -26.85 -7.96
N SER A 27 18.11 -27.27 -9.20
CA SER A 27 17.52 -26.85 -10.48
C SER A 27 16.17 -26.13 -10.43
N SER A 28 16.16 -24.85 -10.83
CA SER A 28 14.94 -24.09 -11.08
C SER A 28 14.49 -24.32 -12.52
N ALA A 29 13.52 -25.20 -12.72
CA ALA A 29 12.89 -25.44 -14.01
C ALA A 29 12.02 -24.22 -14.41
N THR A 30 12.66 -23.25 -15.05
CA THR A 30 11.99 -22.09 -15.67
C THR A 30 11.41 -22.54 -17.01
N ILE A 31 10.08 -22.62 -17.10
CA ILE A 31 9.38 -22.84 -18.38
C ILE A 31 9.49 -21.56 -19.21
N PHE A 32 10.42 -21.55 -20.17
CA PHE A 32 10.59 -20.49 -21.16
C PHE A 32 9.56 -20.69 -22.28
N VAL A 33 8.55 -19.82 -22.34
CA VAL A 33 7.68 -19.71 -23.52
C VAL A 33 8.44 -18.91 -24.59
N HIS A 34 8.91 -19.61 -25.61
CA HIS A 34 9.64 -19.05 -26.74
C HIS A 34 8.68 -18.27 -27.65
N VAL A 35 8.81 -16.94 -27.69
CA VAL A 35 8.16 -16.07 -28.68
C VAL A 35 9.21 -15.75 -29.75
N PRO A 36 9.06 -16.20 -31.01
CA PRO A 36 10.02 -15.87 -32.06
C PRO A 36 9.81 -14.41 -32.51
N VAL A 37 10.77 -13.54 -32.19
CA VAL A 37 10.90 -12.20 -32.78
C VAL A 37 11.91 -12.29 -33.92
N THR A 38 11.40 -12.14 -35.15
CA THR A 38 12.21 -12.09 -36.38
C THR A 38 13.07 -10.83 -36.41
N ALA A 39 14.37 -11.01 -36.61
CA ALA A 39 15.38 -9.94 -36.64
C ALA A 39 15.17 -8.95 -37.80
N ARG A 40 15.35 -7.66 -37.54
CA ARG A 40 15.55 -6.61 -38.54
C ARG A 40 16.95 -6.01 -38.34
N SER A 41 17.79 -6.21 -39.35
CA SER A 41 19.15 -5.65 -39.47
C SER A 41 19.10 -4.16 -39.78
N THR A 42 19.88 -3.37 -39.04
CA THR A 42 20.56 -2.16 -39.54
C THR A 42 21.86 -1.97 -38.75
N ASN A 43 22.97 -2.03 -39.49
CA ASN A 43 24.31 -1.61 -39.07
C ASN A 43 24.34 -0.12 -38.73
N ASP A 44 25.22 0.27 -37.80
CA ASP A 44 26.02 1.51 -37.78
C ASP A 44 26.92 1.41 -36.52
N ALA A 45 28.16 0.91 -36.65
CA ALA A 45 29.38 1.65 -36.95
C ALA A 45 29.86 2.55 -35.80
N ALA A 46 30.75 2.02 -34.96
CA ALA A 46 31.68 2.79 -34.13
C ALA A 46 32.81 1.85 -33.69
N ASP A 47 34.01 2.06 -34.23
CA ASP A 47 35.29 1.62 -33.65
C ASP A 47 36.41 2.53 -34.22
N ASP A 48 37.44 2.68 -33.39
CA ASP A 48 38.82 3.12 -33.67
C ASP A 48 39.18 4.63 -33.53
N ASP A 49 39.60 4.98 -32.31
CA ASP A 49 40.97 5.36 -31.88
C ASP A 49 41.87 6.37 -32.65
N GLU A 50 42.70 7.06 -31.84
CA GLU A 50 44.06 7.59 -32.12
C GLU A 50 44.18 9.04 -32.70
N GLU A 51 44.51 10.06 -31.90
CA GLU A 51 45.83 10.57 -31.43
C GLU A 51 46.49 11.62 -32.35
N ALA A 52 47.04 12.66 -31.69
CA ALA A 52 48.04 13.65 -32.12
C ALA A 52 47.63 14.80 -33.08
N ALA A 53 47.76 16.03 -32.57
CA ALA A 53 48.70 17.03 -33.12
C ALA A 53 48.77 18.30 -32.25
N LEU A 54 49.97 18.58 -31.75
CA LEU A 54 50.44 19.92 -31.34
C LEU A 54 50.83 20.69 -32.61
N GLU A 55 50.50 21.99 -32.70
CA GLU A 55 51.44 23.10 -32.96
C GLU A 55 50.76 24.40 -33.46
N SER A 56 51.10 25.50 -32.77
CA SER A 56 51.37 26.86 -33.28
C SER A 56 50.26 27.68 -33.98
N ASN A 57 49.88 28.82 -33.39
CA ASN A 57 50.40 30.16 -33.75
C ASN A 57 49.72 31.28 -32.92
N PRO A 58 50.42 32.33 -32.43
CA PRO A 58 49.90 33.35 -31.52
C PRO A 58 49.69 34.73 -32.18
N GLN A 59 48.78 35.55 -31.64
CA GLN A 59 48.78 37.04 -31.63
C GLN A 59 47.74 37.50 -30.57
N LEU A 60 48.12 38.02 -29.39
CA LEU A 60 48.43 39.44 -29.08
C LEU A 60 47.22 40.36 -29.35
N ILE A 61 46.59 41.00 -28.36
CA ILE A 61 46.91 42.33 -27.79
C ILE A 61 45.90 42.53 -26.62
N ALA A 62 46.33 42.48 -25.36
CA ALA A 62 46.66 43.62 -24.48
C ALA A 62 45.54 44.67 -24.29
N ALA A 63 45.01 44.78 -23.08
CA ALA A 63 45.18 45.97 -22.21
C ALA A 63 44.23 45.90 -21.00
N ASP A 64 44.87 45.68 -19.85
CA ASP A 64 44.40 46.03 -18.51
C ASP A 64 44.37 47.57 -18.35
N SER A 65 43.38 48.11 -17.62
CA SER A 65 43.44 49.44 -17.00
C SER A 65 42.29 49.66 -16.00
N THR A 66 42.65 49.44 -14.74
CA THR A 66 42.16 50.07 -13.51
C THR A 66 41.80 51.57 -13.66
N THR A 67 40.76 52.06 -12.94
CA THR A 67 40.82 53.20 -11.97
C THR A 67 39.45 53.89 -11.74
N ILE A 68 38.92 53.69 -10.52
CA ILE A 68 38.50 54.67 -9.48
C ILE A 68 37.88 56.02 -9.94
N THR A 69 36.72 56.43 -9.38
CA THR A 69 36.55 57.56 -8.41
C THR A 69 35.08 57.96 -8.17
N MET A 70 34.81 58.32 -6.91
CA MET A 70 33.60 58.81 -6.24
C MET A 70 33.16 60.25 -6.61
N ALA A 71 31.86 60.55 -6.42
CA ALA A 71 31.29 61.81 -5.90
C ALA A 71 29.75 61.63 -5.77
N SER A 72 29.09 61.59 -4.60
CA SER A 72 28.81 62.64 -3.58
C SER A 72 28.06 63.87 -4.10
N ILE A 73 26.87 64.15 -3.54
CA ILE A 73 26.25 65.44 -3.11
C ILE A 73 24.71 65.20 -3.00
N ALA A 74 24.15 65.03 -1.78
CA ALA A 74 23.39 66.01 -0.97
C ALA A 74 22.08 66.52 -1.65
N ARG A 75 20.92 66.74 -1.02
CA ARG A 75 20.52 67.00 0.38
C ARG A 75 18.96 66.90 0.51
N SER A 76 18.51 66.77 1.75
CA SER A 76 17.16 66.71 2.35
C SER A 76 16.08 67.75 1.95
N VAL A 77 14.79 67.47 2.20
CA VAL A 77 13.89 68.14 3.22
C VAL A 77 12.45 67.56 3.16
N LEU A 78 11.87 67.24 4.32
CA LEU A 78 10.43 67.04 4.64
C LEU A 78 10.03 68.14 5.67
N PRO A 79 8.77 68.31 6.14
CA PRO A 79 7.41 68.13 5.58
C PRO A 79 6.47 69.34 5.94
N THR A 80 5.15 69.11 6.04
CA THR A 80 4.02 69.95 6.58
C THR A 80 3.20 70.75 5.53
N GLN A 81 1.86 70.88 5.54
CA GLN A 81 0.78 70.61 6.50
C GLN A 81 -0.61 70.61 5.81
N ALA A 82 -1.64 70.15 6.55
CA ALA A 82 -3.06 69.92 6.22
C ALA A 82 -3.91 71.11 5.67
N THR A 83 -5.02 70.83 4.96
CA THR A 83 -6.43 70.92 5.44
C THR A 83 -7.49 71.02 4.32
N ALA A 84 -8.70 70.57 4.68
CA ALA A 84 -10.04 70.95 4.19
C ALA A 84 -10.67 70.23 2.99
N ALA A 85 -11.93 69.84 3.22
CA ALA A 85 -12.78 68.97 2.42
C ALA A 85 -13.71 69.76 1.47
N SER A 86 -14.09 69.13 0.37
CA SER A 86 -15.35 69.45 -0.33
C SER A 86 -15.89 68.19 -0.99
N ARG A 87 -17.07 67.78 -0.52
CA ARG A 87 -17.87 66.66 -1.01
C ARG A 87 -18.48 67.02 -2.36
N LEU A 88 -18.26 66.19 -3.37
CA LEU A 88 -19.16 66.07 -4.52
C LEU A 88 -19.49 64.60 -4.74
N SER A 89 -20.79 64.31 -4.68
CA SER A 89 -21.39 63.01 -4.90
C SER A 89 -21.07 62.47 -6.30
N ALA A 90 -20.27 61.42 -6.36
CA ALA A 90 -20.31 60.48 -7.48
C ALA A 90 -21.08 59.25 -7.01
N VAL A 91 -22.35 59.16 -7.39
CA VAL A 91 -23.12 57.91 -7.32
C VAL A 91 -22.48 56.95 -8.32
N ALA A 92 -21.48 56.20 -7.85
CA ALA A 92 -20.93 55.09 -8.58
C ALA A 92 -21.97 53.96 -8.56
N ALA A 93 -22.74 53.83 -9.65
CA ALA A 93 -23.55 52.66 -9.90
C ALA A 93 -22.63 51.44 -9.94
N ARG A 94 -22.54 50.72 -8.81
CA ARG A 94 -21.90 49.40 -8.77
C ARG A 94 -22.87 48.44 -9.45
N PRO A 95 -22.53 47.82 -10.59
CA PRO A 95 -23.29 46.68 -11.04
C PRO A 95 -23.00 45.56 -10.02
N ILE A 96 -23.98 45.26 -9.15
CA ILE A 96 -23.98 44.03 -8.37
C ILE A 96 -24.30 42.91 -9.37
N VAL A 97 -23.31 42.55 -10.17
CA VAL A 97 -23.25 41.25 -10.81
C VAL A 97 -22.46 40.38 -9.85
N ASN A 98 -23.08 40.06 -8.70
CA ASN A 98 -22.69 38.87 -7.98
C ASN A 98 -23.15 37.70 -8.84
N ASN A 99 -22.36 37.37 -9.86
CA ASN A 99 -22.39 36.06 -10.49
C ASN A 99 -21.80 35.08 -9.48
N ALA A 100 -22.51 34.92 -8.36
CA ALA A 100 -22.39 33.76 -7.52
C ALA A 100 -22.94 32.63 -8.38
N VAL A 101 -22.05 32.04 -9.19
CA VAL A 101 -22.21 30.66 -9.60
C VAL A 101 -22.31 29.90 -8.29
N ARG A 102 -23.55 29.75 -7.79
CA ARG A 102 -23.87 28.78 -6.77
C ARG A 102 -23.68 27.46 -7.47
N THR A 103 -22.45 26.98 -7.46
CA THR A 103 -22.12 25.61 -7.81
C THR A 103 -22.96 24.76 -6.87
N THR A 104 -24.09 24.26 -7.37
CA THR A 104 -24.96 23.37 -6.63
C THR A 104 -24.19 22.08 -6.48
N ALA A 105 -23.54 21.91 -5.32
CA ALA A 105 -22.95 20.64 -4.95
C ALA A 105 -24.08 19.63 -4.82
N PHE A 106 -24.33 18.84 -5.86
CA PHE A 106 -25.23 17.68 -5.83
C PHE A 106 -24.62 16.53 -5.00
N HIS A 107 -24.19 16.83 -3.78
CA HIS A 107 -23.79 15.83 -2.81
C HIS A 107 -24.83 15.85 -1.68
N THR A 108 -25.71 14.85 -1.70
CA THR A 108 -26.73 14.63 -0.66
C THR A 108 -26.13 14.15 0.66
N THR A 109 -24.83 13.85 0.71
CA THR A 109 -24.12 13.41 1.91
C THR A 109 -23.18 14.50 2.43
N SER A 110 -23.27 14.80 3.73
CA SER A 110 -22.32 15.69 4.41
C SER A 110 -20.92 15.08 4.34
N ARG A 111 -19.94 15.84 3.84
CA ARG A 111 -18.53 15.43 3.85
C ARG A 111 -18.09 15.17 5.30
N ARG A 112 -17.88 13.91 5.65
CA ARG A 112 -17.27 13.50 6.92
C ARG A 112 -15.81 13.16 6.64
N ASP A 113 -14.90 13.98 7.14
CA ASP A 113 -13.47 13.69 7.07
C ASP A 113 -13.12 12.68 8.17
N LEU A 114 -13.45 11.41 7.93
CA LEU A 114 -13.29 10.34 8.92
C LEU A 114 -11.81 10.07 9.24
N LEU A 115 -10.90 10.46 8.33
CA LEU A 115 -9.47 10.27 8.47
C LEU A 115 -8.73 11.38 7.69
N PRO A 116 -8.53 12.58 8.26
CA PRO A 116 -7.81 13.66 7.59
C PRO A 116 -6.40 13.21 7.21
N PRO A 117 -5.80 13.72 6.13
CA PRO A 117 -4.46 13.32 5.71
C PRO A 117 -3.46 13.54 6.85
N LEU A 118 -2.55 12.57 7.02
CA LEU A 118 -1.45 12.74 7.98
C LEU A 118 -0.51 13.85 7.49
N PRO A 119 0.22 14.53 8.39
CA PRO A 119 1.28 15.45 8.00
C PRO A 119 2.25 14.77 7.01
N GLN A 120 2.53 15.44 5.89
CA GLN A 120 3.49 14.93 4.92
C GLN A 120 4.89 15.01 5.54
N ARG A 121 5.53 13.86 5.69
CA ARG A 121 6.92 13.73 6.15
C ARG A 121 7.75 13.22 4.98
N VAL A 122 8.80 13.97 4.63
CA VAL A 122 9.84 13.50 3.70
C VAL A 122 10.90 12.83 4.56
N ASP A 123 11.04 11.52 4.41
CA ASP A 123 12.12 10.77 5.02
C ASP A 123 13.29 10.74 4.03
N GLY A 124 14.38 11.46 4.34
CA GLY A 124 15.54 11.64 3.44
C GLY A 124 15.60 13.03 2.79
N THR A 125 16.38 13.16 1.71
CA THR A 125 16.47 14.34 0.86
C THR A 125 15.60 14.21 -0.40
N VAL A 126 15.41 15.29 -1.15
CA VAL A 126 14.62 15.29 -2.40
C VAL A 126 15.20 14.35 -3.46
N ASN A 127 16.49 14.07 -3.40
CA ASN A 127 17.20 13.23 -4.37
C ASN A 127 17.42 11.79 -3.88
N ASP A 128 16.99 11.45 -2.67
CA ASP A 128 17.14 10.10 -2.14
C ASP A 128 16.02 9.20 -2.68
N PRO A 129 16.34 7.99 -3.18
CA PRO A 129 15.34 7.04 -3.61
C PRO A 129 14.49 6.58 -2.42
N ALA A 130 13.19 6.37 -2.65
CA ALA A 130 12.30 5.85 -1.63
C ALA A 130 12.82 4.50 -1.10
N PRO A 131 12.79 4.27 0.22
CA PRO A 131 13.28 3.03 0.80
C PRO A 131 12.45 1.85 0.29
N ILE A 132 13.12 0.84 -0.26
CA ILE A 132 12.49 -0.39 -0.73
C ILE A 132 12.21 -1.26 0.50
N PRO A 133 10.94 -1.63 0.77
CA PRO A 133 10.63 -2.50 1.89
C PRO A 133 11.26 -3.89 1.68
N PRO A 134 11.65 -4.58 2.75
CA PRO A 134 12.19 -5.93 2.65
C PRO A 134 11.16 -6.86 2.00
N THR A 135 11.58 -7.59 0.98
CA THR A 135 10.71 -8.53 0.27
C THR A 135 10.58 -9.82 1.06
N SER A 136 9.37 -10.39 1.09
CA SER A 136 9.14 -11.74 1.61
C SER A 136 8.13 -12.46 0.73
N PRO A 137 8.44 -13.67 0.23
CA PRO A 137 7.51 -14.43 -0.62
C PRO A 137 6.19 -14.77 0.10
N SER A 138 6.24 -14.92 1.43
CA SER A 138 5.07 -15.21 2.27
C SER A 138 3.99 -14.14 2.20
N HIS A 139 4.36 -12.86 2.10
CA HIS A 139 3.42 -11.74 1.99
C HIS A 139 2.97 -11.43 0.56
N GLY A 140 3.44 -12.18 -0.43
CA GLY A 140 3.14 -11.95 -1.84
C GLY A 140 2.75 -13.23 -2.57
N SER A 141 3.73 -13.87 -3.21
CA SER A 141 3.50 -14.99 -4.13
C SER A 141 2.86 -16.21 -3.47
N TYR A 142 3.28 -16.57 -2.26
CA TYR A 142 2.71 -17.74 -1.56
C TYR A 142 1.26 -17.52 -1.15
N HIS A 143 0.95 -16.36 -0.57
CA HIS A 143 -0.44 -16.03 -0.20
C HIS A 143 -1.36 -16.01 -1.41
N TRP A 144 -0.92 -15.39 -2.52
CA TRP A 144 -1.69 -15.38 -3.76
C TRP A 144 -1.95 -16.79 -4.30
N THR A 145 -0.88 -17.61 -4.37
CA THR A 145 -0.98 -18.97 -4.93
C THR A 145 -1.88 -19.85 -4.08
N PHE A 146 -1.76 -19.75 -2.75
CA PHE A 146 -2.60 -20.45 -1.80
C PHE A 146 -4.08 -20.09 -1.97
N ASP A 147 -4.41 -18.79 -2.00
CA ASP A 147 -5.81 -18.35 -2.14
C ASP A 147 -6.43 -18.82 -3.48
N ARG A 148 -5.64 -18.82 -4.56
CA ARG A 148 -6.11 -19.30 -5.87
C ARG A 148 -6.29 -20.81 -5.89
N LEU A 149 -5.36 -21.57 -5.31
CA LEU A 149 -5.47 -23.03 -5.20
C LEU A 149 -6.68 -23.41 -4.35
N LEU A 150 -6.87 -22.76 -3.21
CA LEU A 150 -7.99 -23.01 -2.32
C LEU A 150 -9.34 -22.69 -2.98
N ALA A 151 -9.44 -21.55 -3.67
CA ALA A 151 -10.63 -21.20 -4.44
C ALA A 151 -10.89 -22.20 -5.58
N GLY A 152 -9.84 -22.62 -6.28
CA GLY A 152 -9.93 -23.64 -7.34
C GLY A 152 -10.37 -25.01 -6.81
N ALA A 153 -9.90 -25.41 -5.63
CA ALA A 153 -10.28 -26.67 -4.98
C ALA A 153 -11.72 -26.67 -4.44
N LEU A 154 -12.23 -25.50 -4.03
CA LEU A 154 -13.62 -25.34 -3.58
C LEU A 154 -14.64 -25.61 -4.69
N VAL A 155 -14.32 -25.33 -5.96
CA VAL A 155 -15.23 -25.58 -7.09
C VAL A 155 -15.65 -27.05 -7.21
N PRO A 156 -14.75 -28.04 -7.33
CA PRO A 156 -15.16 -29.44 -7.36
C PRO A 156 -15.73 -29.91 -6.01
N LEU A 157 -15.24 -29.40 -4.88
CA LEU A 157 -15.74 -29.77 -3.54
C LEU A 157 -17.21 -29.35 -3.33
N THR A 158 -17.65 -28.23 -3.88
CA THR A 158 -19.05 -27.80 -3.80
C THR A 158 -19.97 -28.61 -4.71
N VAL A 159 -19.45 -29.17 -5.80
CA VAL A 159 -20.22 -30.04 -6.71
C VAL A 159 -20.30 -31.48 -6.19
N ALA A 160 -19.27 -31.96 -5.50
CA ALA A 160 -19.15 -33.36 -5.09
C ALA A 160 -20.34 -33.92 -4.27
N PRO A 161 -20.94 -33.19 -3.30
CA PRO A 161 -22.11 -33.68 -2.55
C PRO A 161 -23.33 -33.99 -3.44
N PHE A 162 -23.47 -33.30 -4.58
CA PHE A 162 -24.57 -33.54 -5.53
C PHE A 162 -24.39 -34.83 -6.33
N ALA A 163 -23.14 -35.25 -6.56
CA ALA A 163 -22.83 -36.46 -7.32
C ALA A 163 -22.70 -37.69 -6.41
N ALA A 164 -22.08 -37.54 -5.24
CA ALA A 164 -21.82 -38.64 -4.31
C ALA A 164 -22.94 -38.86 -3.27
N GLY A 165 -23.87 -37.91 -3.13
CA GLY A 165 -24.89 -37.90 -2.09
C GLY A 165 -24.40 -37.27 -0.78
N SER A 166 -25.34 -36.80 0.05
CA SER A 166 -25.10 -36.05 1.30
C SER A 166 -24.64 -36.89 2.49
N LEU A 167 -24.33 -38.18 2.31
CA LEU A 167 -24.03 -39.12 3.41
C LEU A 167 -22.54 -39.47 3.54
N ASN A 168 -21.63 -38.57 3.15
CA ASN A 168 -20.19 -38.80 3.30
C ASN A 168 -19.57 -37.81 4.31
N PRO A 169 -19.40 -38.21 5.59
CA PRO A 169 -18.86 -37.35 6.64
C PRO A 169 -17.46 -36.82 6.34
N THR A 170 -16.61 -37.62 5.67
CA THR A 170 -15.26 -37.18 5.30
C THR A 170 -15.30 -36.08 4.25
N MET A 171 -16.16 -36.23 3.24
CA MET A 171 -16.32 -35.22 2.19
C MET A 171 -16.92 -33.93 2.76
N ASP A 172 -17.89 -34.05 3.67
CA ASP A 172 -18.53 -32.92 4.32
C ASP A 172 -17.56 -32.16 5.24
N ALA A 173 -16.78 -32.87 6.05
CA ALA A 173 -15.72 -32.28 6.87
C ALA A 173 -14.66 -31.56 6.04
N VAL A 174 -14.24 -32.13 4.89
CA VAL A 174 -13.28 -31.47 3.99
C VAL A 174 -13.87 -30.22 3.36
N LEU A 175 -15.14 -30.26 2.93
CA LEU A 175 -15.84 -29.09 2.41
C LEU A 175 -15.94 -27.99 3.48
N CYS A 176 -16.35 -28.34 4.71
CA CYS A 176 -16.42 -27.43 5.84
C CYS A 176 -15.06 -26.78 6.16
N ALA A 177 -14.00 -27.58 6.23
CA ALA A 177 -12.65 -27.08 6.49
C ALA A 177 -12.16 -26.15 5.38
N ALA A 178 -12.38 -26.50 4.11
CA ALA A 178 -12.00 -25.66 2.97
C ALA A 178 -12.74 -24.31 2.98
N ILE A 179 -14.05 -24.32 3.25
CA ILE A 179 -14.86 -23.09 3.38
C ILE A 179 -14.36 -22.24 4.55
N LEU A 180 -14.06 -22.85 5.70
CA LEU A 180 -13.57 -22.15 6.88
C LEU A 180 -12.24 -21.43 6.61
N ILE A 181 -11.28 -22.13 6.01
CA ILE A 181 -9.96 -21.59 5.69
C ILE A 181 -10.08 -20.47 4.65
N HIS A 182 -10.89 -20.67 3.59
CA HIS A 182 -11.10 -19.67 2.55
C HIS A 182 -11.76 -18.40 3.10
N SER A 183 -12.71 -18.57 4.02
CA SER A 183 -13.35 -17.45 4.71
C SER A 183 -12.38 -16.72 5.62
N HIS A 184 -11.51 -17.45 6.34
CA HIS A 184 -10.50 -16.84 7.21
C HIS A 184 -9.51 -15.97 6.41
N THR A 185 -8.93 -16.47 5.32
CA THR A 185 -8.01 -15.65 4.51
C THR A 185 -8.71 -14.51 3.79
N GLY A 186 -9.95 -14.74 3.31
CA GLY A 186 -10.79 -13.68 2.75
C GLY A 186 -11.05 -12.54 3.73
N PHE A 187 -11.44 -12.85 4.97
CA PHE A 187 -11.63 -11.83 6.01
C PHE A 187 -10.33 -11.17 6.43
N GLN A 188 -9.22 -11.90 6.47
CA GLN A 188 -7.92 -11.33 6.74
C GLN A 188 -7.55 -10.27 5.69
N ASN A 189 -7.80 -10.53 4.41
CA ASN A 189 -7.60 -9.57 3.32
C ASN A 189 -8.49 -8.32 3.49
N ILE A 190 -9.77 -8.51 3.82
CA ILE A 190 -10.69 -7.39 4.11
C ILE A 190 -10.14 -6.52 5.26
N ILE A 191 -9.63 -7.12 6.33
CA ILE A 191 -9.05 -6.36 7.45
C ILE A 191 -7.77 -5.62 7.00
N ILE A 192 -6.92 -6.24 6.20
CA ILE A 192 -5.68 -5.63 5.69
C ILE A 192 -6.00 -4.40 4.84
N ASP A 193 -6.99 -4.49 3.96
CA ASP A 193 -7.32 -3.44 3.00
C ASP A 193 -8.05 -2.26 3.65
N TYR A 194 -8.99 -2.54 4.56
CA TYR A 194 -9.87 -1.50 5.11
C TYR A 194 -9.43 -0.95 6.47
N VAL A 195 -8.53 -1.64 7.20
CA VAL A 195 -8.08 -1.22 8.53
C VAL A 195 -6.61 -0.81 8.49
N PRO A 196 -6.29 0.48 8.25
CA PRO A 196 -4.91 0.92 8.02
C PRO A 196 -4.01 0.77 9.26
N GLN A 197 -2.94 -0.02 9.12
CA GLN A 197 -2.00 -0.31 10.21
C GLN A 197 -1.31 0.93 10.78
N LYS A 198 -0.91 1.88 9.93
CA LYS A 198 -0.20 3.10 10.36
C LYS A 198 -1.07 4.04 11.19
N ARG A 199 -2.39 4.04 10.95
CA ARG A 199 -3.35 4.98 11.56
C ARG A 199 -4.02 4.39 12.80
N MET A 200 -4.42 3.13 12.72
CA MET A 200 -5.23 2.47 13.75
C MET A 200 -4.67 1.08 14.14
N PRO A 201 -3.44 1.01 14.67
CA PRO A 201 -2.78 -0.26 14.95
C PRO A 201 -3.50 -1.08 16.04
N ARG A 202 -4.14 -0.42 17.03
CA ARG A 202 -4.90 -1.10 18.09
C ARG A 202 -6.16 -1.76 17.55
N THR A 203 -6.94 -1.02 16.78
CA THR A 203 -8.15 -1.52 16.12
C THR A 203 -7.83 -2.67 15.18
N ARG A 204 -6.78 -2.55 14.37
CA ARG A 204 -6.33 -3.65 13.49
C ARG A 204 -5.96 -4.90 14.29
N LYS A 205 -5.20 -4.75 15.39
CA LYS A 205 -4.85 -5.88 16.27
C LYS A 205 -6.09 -6.53 16.88
N ALA A 206 -7.07 -5.74 17.32
CA ALA A 206 -8.32 -6.25 17.85
C ALA A 206 -9.11 -7.07 16.81
N PHE A 207 -9.23 -6.57 15.58
CA PHE A 207 -9.88 -7.31 14.50
C PHE A 207 -9.13 -8.58 14.10
N MET A 208 -7.79 -8.55 14.05
CA MET A 208 -7.00 -9.75 13.77
C MET A 208 -7.18 -10.83 14.85
N TRP A 209 -7.14 -10.44 16.12
CA TRP A 209 -7.43 -11.36 17.23
C TRP A 209 -8.87 -11.87 17.21
N GLY A 210 -9.83 -10.97 16.94
CA GLY A 210 -11.24 -11.32 16.80
C GLY A 210 -11.47 -12.32 15.67
N LEU A 211 -10.80 -12.15 14.52
CA LEU A 211 -10.85 -13.09 13.42
C LEU A 211 -10.30 -14.47 13.82
N ASN A 212 -9.15 -14.52 14.48
CA ASN A 212 -8.58 -15.79 14.96
C ASN A 212 -9.51 -16.49 15.96
N ALA A 213 -10.08 -15.74 16.91
CA ALA A 213 -11.04 -16.28 17.87
C ALA A 213 -12.31 -16.78 17.17
N ALA A 214 -12.86 -16.01 16.23
CA ALA A 214 -14.02 -16.41 15.46
C ALA A 214 -13.75 -17.69 14.65
N THR A 215 -12.60 -17.80 14.00
CA THR A 215 -12.22 -19.01 13.26
C THR A 215 -12.05 -20.22 14.16
N ALA A 216 -11.48 -20.07 15.36
CA ALA A 216 -11.40 -21.15 16.33
C ALA A 216 -12.78 -21.60 16.83
N VAL A 217 -13.67 -20.65 17.14
CA VAL A 217 -15.04 -20.94 17.58
C VAL A 217 -15.84 -21.63 16.47
N VAL A 218 -15.78 -21.13 15.24
CA VAL A 218 -16.46 -21.75 14.09
C VAL A 218 -15.86 -23.12 13.78
N GLY A 219 -14.54 -23.30 13.88
CA GLY A 219 -13.90 -24.59 13.72
C GLY A 219 -14.38 -25.63 14.75
N LEU A 220 -14.50 -25.24 16.02
CA LEU A 220 -15.07 -26.09 17.06
C LEU A 220 -16.55 -26.39 16.80
N ALA A 221 -17.32 -25.39 16.40
CA ALA A 221 -18.73 -25.57 16.08
C ALA A 221 -18.93 -26.53 14.90
N LEU A 222 -18.15 -26.40 13.83
CA LEU A 222 -18.19 -27.32 12.70
C LEU A 222 -17.74 -28.74 13.09
N TYR A 223 -16.72 -28.86 13.95
CA TYR A 223 -16.31 -30.16 14.47
C TYR A 223 -17.43 -30.86 15.24
N GLU A 224 -18.07 -30.15 16.18
CA GLU A 224 -19.20 -30.68 16.94
C GLU A 224 -20.38 -31.01 16.03
N PHE A 225 -20.63 -30.17 15.03
CA PHE A 225 -21.71 -30.35 14.06
C PHE A 225 -21.53 -31.59 13.17
N GLU A 226 -20.30 -31.88 12.76
CA GLU A 226 -19.99 -33.08 11.96
C GLU A 226 -19.91 -34.36 12.81
N THR A 227 -19.56 -34.26 14.09
CA THR A 227 -19.36 -35.44 14.95
C THR A 227 -20.60 -35.85 15.74
N THR A 228 -21.42 -34.87 16.16
CA THR A 228 -22.59 -35.10 17.02
C THR A 228 -23.91 -34.92 16.26
N ASP A 229 -23.95 -34.12 15.20
CA ASP A 229 -25.15 -33.81 14.42
C ASP A 229 -25.13 -34.46 13.02
N VAL A 230 -26.06 -34.06 12.14
CA VAL A 230 -26.25 -34.66 10.81
C VAL A 230 -25.21 -34.23 9.75
N GLY A 231 -24.40 -33.20 10.04
CA GLY A 231 -23.45 -32.61 9.08
C GLY A 231 -24.03 -31.49 8.23
N LEU A 232 -23.14 -30.70 7.61
CA LEU A 232 -23.48 -29.49 6.85
C LEU A 232 -24.34 -29.78 5.63
N THR A 233 -23.96 -30.74 4.79
CA THR A 233 -24.64 -31.02 3.52
C THR A 233 -26.06 -31.55 3.71
N GLU A 234 -26.27 -32.46 4.66
CA GLU A 234 -27.60 -32.97 4.98
C GLU A 234 -28.47 -31.90 5.66
N THR A 235 -27.87 -31.03 6.47
CA THR A 235 -28.59 -29.89 7.05
C THR A 235 -29.08 -28.91 5.99
N VAL A 236 -28.22 -28.53 5.04
CA VAL A 236 -28.60 -27.65 3.92
C VAL A 236 -29.74 -28.28 3.12
N LYS A 237 -29.67 -29.59 2.86
CA LYS A 237 -30.74 -30.33 2.17
C LYS A 237 -32.07 -30.30 2.93
N ARG A 238 -32.05 -30.49 4.25
CA ARG A 238 -33.25 -30.41 5.10
C ARG A 238 -33.87 -29.02 5.10
N ILE A 239 -33.04 -27.97 5.23
CA ILE A 239 -33.47 -26.56 5.17
C ILE A 239 -34.12 -26.25 3.82
N TRP A 240 -33.60 -26.80 2.72
CA TRP A 240 -34.16 -26.57 1.39
C TRP A 240 -35.56 -27.17 1.21
N THR A 241 -35.86 -28.28 1.90
CA THR A 241 -37.16 -28.96 1.86
C THR A 241 -38.13 -28.52 2.95
N ALA A 242 -37.71 -27.61 3.84
CA ALA A 242 -38.48 -27.14 4.99
C ALA A 242 -39.56 -26.11 4.61
#